data_AF-A0A4U8YWZ2-F1
#
_entry.id   AF-A0A4U8YWZ2-F1
#
_cell.length_a   1.000
_cell.length_b   1.000
_cell.length_c   1.000
_cell.angle_alpha   90.00
_cell.angle_beta   90.00
_cell.angle_gamma   90.00
#
_symmetry.space_group_name_H-M   'P 1'
#
loop_
_entity.id
_entity.type
_entity.pdbx_description
1 polymer ?
#
loop_
_entity_poly.entity_id
_entity_poly.type
_entity_poly.pdbx_seq_one_letter_code
_entity_poly.pdbx_strand_id
1 'polypeptide(L)' 'MSEARTSIARYLAFYNERRPHSALDRRTPDEAYFGARTIAAAT' A
#
# COMPACT_ATOMS: atom_id res chain seq x y z
N MET A 1 3.08 -22.28 2.61
CA MET A 1 3.78 -21.00 2.87
C MET A 1 4.17 -20.99 4.34
N SER A 2 5.40 -20.61 4.71
CA SER A 2 5.81 -20.52 6.13
C SER A 2 5.04 -19.39 6.84
N GLU A 3 4.75 -19.57 8.13
CA GLU A 3 4.07 -18.58 8.97
C GLU A 3 4.77 -17.22 8.96
N ALA A 4 6.10 -17.21 8.96
CA ALA A 4 6.89 -15.98 8.86
C ALA A 4 6.57 -15.21 7.58
N ARG A 5 6.49 -15.90 6.43
CA ARG A 5 6.15 -15.27 5.14
C ARG A 5 4.72 -14.71 5.15
N THR A 6 3.78 -15.44 5.76
CA THR A 6 2.38 -14.98 5.88
C THR A 6 2.28 -13.74 6.77
N SER A 7 3.00 -13.71 7.89
CA SER A 7 3.04 -12.56 8.80
C SER A 7 3.60 -11.31 8.10
N ILE A 8 4.71 -11.45 7.38
CA ILE A 8 5.32 -10.36 6.61
C ILE A 8 4.37 -9.84 5.55
N ALA A 9 3.72 -10.73 4.79
CA ALA A 9 2.77 -10.33 3.75
C ALA A 9 1.60 -9.52 4.33
N ARG A 10 1.03 -9.96 5.46
CA ARG A 10 -0.05 -9.21 6.14
C ARG A 10 0.41 -7.84 6.62
N TYR A 11 1.62 -7.75 7.17
CA TYR A 11 2.16 -6.47 7.63
C TYR A 11 2.39 -5.50 6.47
N LEU A 12 2.94 -5.97 5.35
CA LEU A 12 3.17 -5.14 4.16
C LEU A 12 1.85 -4.60 3.58
N ALA A 13 0.81 -5.44 3.48
CA ALA A 13 -0.51 -4.99 3.04
C ALA A 13 -1.06 -3.89 3.96
N PHE A 14 -1.00 -4.08 5.28
CA PHE A 14 -1.44 -3.06 6.24
C PHE A 14 -0.64 -1.74 6.11
N TYR A 15 0.68 -1.82 5.98
CA TYR A 15 1.55 -0.65 5.86
C TYR A 15 1.25 0.15 4.59
N ASN A 16 1.12 -0.53 3.45
CA ASN A 16 0.94 0.12 2.16
C ASN A 16 -0.48 0.68 1.95
N GLU A 17 -1.50 -0.03 2.44
CA GLU A 17 -2.89 0.29 2.12
C GLU A 17 -3.61 1.12 3.19
N ARG A 18 -3.17 1.06 4.45
CA ARG A 18 -3.98 1.57 5.58
C ARG A 18 -3.27 2.52 6.51
N ARG A 19 -1.93 2.53 6.53
CA ARG A 19 -1.18 3.36 7.47
C ARG A 19 -1.03 4.77 6.92
N PRO A 20 -1.56 5.81 7.58
CA PRO A 20 -1.30 7.19 7.17
C PRO A 20 0.12 7.60 7.57
N HIS A 21 0.86 8.23 6.66
CA HIS A 21 2.23 8.69 6.89
C HIS A 21 2.30 10.22 6.93
N SER A 22 2.80 10.80 8.03
CA SER A 22 2.95 12.26 8.17
C SER A 22 3.84 12.88 7.10
N ALA A 23 4.88 12.15 6.65
CA ALA A 23 5.76 12.57 5.55
C ALA A 23 5.08 12.54 4.17
N LEU A 24 3.92 11.90 4.04
CA LEU A 24 3.14 11.79 2.80
C LEU A 24 1.82 12.58 2.89
N ASP A 25 1.79 13.66 3.68
CA ASP A 25 0.57 14.45 3.93
C ASP A 25 -0.57 13.61 4.51
N ARG A 26 -0.24 12.63 5.36
CA ARG A 26 -1.15 11.64 5.96
C ARG A 26 -1.76 10.66 4.96
N ARG A 27 -1.30 10.62 3.71
CA ARG A 27 -1.66 9.57 2.75
C ARG A 27 -0.97 8.26 3.07
N THR A 28 -1.52 7.18 2.56
CA THR A 28 -0.88 5.87 2.54
C THR A 28 0.18 5.80 1.43
N PRO A 29 1.14 4.87 1.49
CA PRO A 29 2.10 4.69 0.41
C PRO A 29 1.41 4.40 -0.93
N ASP A 30 0.34 3.60 -0.93
CA ASP A 30 -0.39 3.31 -2.17
C ASP A 30 -1.03 4.56 -2.78
N GLU A 31 -1.61 5.42 -1.95
CA GLU A 31 -2.17 6.70 -2.41
C GLU A 31 -1.08 7.64 -2.95
N ALA A 32 0.07 7.71 -2.26
CA ALA A 32 1.15 8.62 -2.62
C ALA A 32 1.88 8.22 -3.92
N TYR A 33 2.11 6.92 -4.13
CA TYR A 33 2.89 6.41 -5.26
C TYR A 33 2.04 5.84 -6.41
N PHE A 34 0.83 5.35 -6.13
CA PHE A 34 -0.01 4.67 -7.12
C PHE A 34 -1.40 5.30 -7.31
N GLY A 35 -1.82 6.27 -6.49
CA GLY A 35 -3.13 6.90 -6.57
C GLY A 35 -3.44 7.63 -7.89
N ALA A 36 -2.43 8.07 -8.63
CA ALA A 36 -2.59 8.68 -9.96
C ALA A 36 -2.66 7.66 -11.11
N ARG A 37 -2.52 6.35 -10.82
CA ARG A 37 -2.35 5.30 -11.84
C ARG A 37 -3.67 4.68 -12.32
N THR A 38 -4.81 5.24 -11.95
CA THR A 38 -6.17 4.71 -12.18
C THR A 38 -6.91 5.27 -13.41
N ILE A 39 -6.22 5.92 -14.35
CA ILE A 39 -6.81 6.34 -15.64
C ILE A 39 -5.92 5.87 -16.80
N ALA A 40 -5.76 4.56 -17.04
CA ALA A 40 -5.22 4.04 -18.33
C ALA A 40 -5.23 2.50 -18.51
N ALA A 41 -5.84 1.70 -17.63
CA ALA A 41 -5.79 0.23 -17.75
C ALA A 41 -7.18 -0.41 -17.73
N ALA A 42 -8.09 0.09 -18.56
CA ALA A 42 -9.30 -0.62 -18.98
C ALA A 42 -9.84 0.01 -20.27
N THR A 43 -9.23 -0.33 -21.41
CA THR A 43 -9.84 -0.22 -22.75
C THR A 43 -9.43 -1.46 -23.52
#